data_AF-G3G6J6-F1
#
_entry.id   AF-G3G6J6-F1
#
_cell.length_a   1.000
_cell.length_b   1.000
_cell.length_c   1.000
_cell.angle_alpha   90.00
_cell.angle_beta   90.00
_cell.angle_gamma   90.00
#
_symmetry.space_group_name_H-M   'P 1'
#
loop_
_entity.id
_entity.type
_entity.pdbx_description
1 polymer ?
#
loop_
_entity_poly.entity_id
_entity_poly.type
_entity_poly.pdbx_seq_one_letter_code
_entity_poly.pdbx_strand_id
1 'polypeptide(L)'
;NPDETEEEAVARKKMKADKAASVSAKKKGNEFYSQKKFEEALEAYGEAIELDGTNMSFLSNRAAVYFEQKKYEACIEECKKAIEVGRKNRAGFVDIGKAYSRMAKASIKMGDKEQAVEYLENAQMEMPTKENERMIRTLQLDVRKEAAAKYVD
;
A
#
# COMPACT_ATOMS: atom_id res chain seq x y z
N ASN A 1 -19.66 -26.91 9.07
CA ASN A 1 -20.31 -27.66 7.97
C ASN A 1 -20.55 -29.05 8.51
N PRO A 2 -21.76 -29.65 8.48
CA PRO A 2 -21.98 -30.95 9.14
C PRO A 2 -21.18 -32.12 8.54
N ASP A 3 -20.47 -31.91 7.43
CA ASP A 3 -19.63 -32.87 6.72
C ASP A 3 -18.12 -32.53 6.79
N GLU A 4 -17.71 -31.60 7.67
CA GLU A 4 -16.27 -31.26 7.82
C GLU A 4 -15.52 -32.32 8.62
N THR A 5 -14.37 -32.75 8.10
CA THR A 5 -13.48 -33.68 8.80
C THR A 5 -12.84 -33.02 10.02
N GLU A 6 -12.38 -33.83 10.98
CA GLU A 6 -11.66 -33.33 12.15
C GLU A 6 -10.38 -32.55 11.76
N GLU A 7 -9.67 -33.01 10.72
CA GLU A 7 -8.49 -32.33 10.17
C GLU A 7 -8.84 -30.95 9.60
N GLU A 8 -9.92 -30.84 8.82
CA GLU A 8 -10.41 -29.56 8.29
C GLU A 8 -10.86 -28.61 9.40
N ALA A 9 -11.50 -29.13 10.44
CA ALA A 9 -11.90 -28.35 11.61
C ALA A 9 -10.68 -27.78 12.36
N VAL A 10 -9.63 -28.59 12.54
CA VAL A 10 -8.35 -28.16 13.15
C VAL A 10 -7.65 -27.11 12.29
N ALA A 11 -7.53 -27.35 10.98
CA ALA A 11 -6.93 -26.41 10.04
C ALA A 11 -7.66 -25.06 10.02
N ARG A 12 -9.00 -25.08 10.00
CA ARG A 12 -9.83 -23.87 10.08
C ARG A 12 -9.64 -23.12 11.40
N LYS A 13 -9.56 -23.83 12.52
CA LYS A 13 -9.31 -23.23 13.84
C LYS A 13 -7.93 -22.57 13.89
N LYS A 14 -6.90 -23.24 13.36
CA LYS A 14 -5.55 -22.69 13.23
C LYS A 14 -5.54 -21.43 12.35
N MET A 15 -6.12 -21.48 11.15
CA MET A 15 -6.21 -20.33 10.24
C MET A 15 -6.91 -19.13 10.90
N LYS A 16 -7.96 -19.39 11.70
CA LYS A 16 -8.64 -18.33 12.47
C LYS A 16 -7.75 -17.74 13.56
N ALA A 17 -6.96 -18.57 14.24
CA ALA A 17 -6.00 -18.12 15.25
C ALA A 17 -4.88 -17.29 14.61
N ASP A 18 -4.30 -17.77 13.50
CA ASP A 18 -3.25 -17.07 12.75
C ASP A 18 -3.76 -15.72 12.24
N LYS A 19 -5.00 -15.65 11.74
CA LYS A 19 -5.64 -14.40 11.34
C LYS A 19 -5.89 -13.43 12.50
N ALA A 20 -6.17 -13.93 13.70
CA ALA A 20 -6.28 -13.08 14.88
C ALA A 20 -4.91 -12.56 15.33
N ALA A 21 -3.89 -13.43 15.28
CA ALA A 21 -2.51 -13.08 15.60
C ALA A 21 -1.93 -12.06 14.61
N SER A 22 -2.21 -12.19 13.31
CA SER A 22 -1.76 -11.24 12.29
C SER A 22 -2.32 -9.83 12.51
N VAL A 23 -3.58 -9.72 12.93
CA VAL A 23 -4.20 -8.44 13.29
C VAL A 23 -3.54 -7.82 14.53
N SER A 24 -3.15 -8.65 15.51
CA SER A 24 -2.39 -8.20 16.68
C SER A 24 -0.98 -7.71 16.30
N ALA A 25 -0.26 -8.46 15.46
CA ALA A 25 1.05 -8.09 14.93
C ALA A 25 0.98 -6.76 14.15
N LYS A 26 -0.04 -6.57 13.30
CA LYS A 26 -0.30 -5.26 12.67
C LYS A 26 -0.49 -4.14 13.69
N LYS A 27 -1.27 -4.37 14.75
CA LYS A 27 -1.51 -3.35 15.79
C LYS A 27 -0.19 -2.94 16.46
N LYS A 28 0.67 -3.91 16.77
CA LYS A 28 2.03 -3.68 17.29
C LYS A 28 2.89 -2.89 16.30
N GLY A 29 2.84 -3.24 15.01
CA GLY A 29 3.51 -2.48 13.95
C GLY A 29 3.03 -1.04 13.85
N ASN A 30 1.72 -0.80 13.97
CA ASN A 30 1.16 0.56 13.99
C ASN A 30 1.66 1.37 15.21
N GLU A 31 1.77 0.73 16.37
CA GLU A 31 2.28 1.35 17.58
C GLU A 31 3.75 1.75 17.41
N PHE A 32 4.61 0.84 16.93
CA PHE A 32 6.00 1.16 16.62
C PHE A 32 6.14 2.25 15.56
N TYR A 33 5.32 2.20 14.50
CA TYR A 33 5.28 3.23 13.47
C TYR A 33 4.96 4.60 14.06
N SER A 34 3.98 4.70 14.95
CA SER A 34 3.62 5.96 15.61
C SER A 34 4.73 6.51 16.49
N GLN A 35 5.58 5.63 17.03
CA GLN A 35 6.78 5.98 17.80
C GLN A 35 8.01 6.25 16.91
N LYS A 36 7.87 6.18 15.59
CA LYS A 36 8.98 6.24 14.61
C LYS A 36 10.06 5.16 14.79
N LYS A 37 9.69 4.04 15.42
CA LYS A 37 10.51 2.83 15.54
C LYS A 37 10.30 1.97 14.30
N PHE A 38 10.99 2.34 13.22
CA PHE A 38 10.67 1.85 11.89
C PHE A 38 11.09 0.39 11.68
N GLU A 39 12.24 -0.01 12.21
CA GLU A 39 12.75 -1.38 12.13
C GLU A 39 11.79 -2.35 12.82
N GLU A 40 11.36 -2.04 14.05
CA GLU A 40 10.41 -2.87 14.81
C GLU A 40 9.02 -2.86 14.16
N ALA A 41 8.63 -1.76 13.51
CA ALA A 41 7.39 -1.71 12.74
C ALA A 41 7.47 -2.65 11.51
N LEU A 42 8.59 -2.66 10.78
CA LEU A 42 8.81 -3.55 9.64
C LEU A 42 8.75 -5.03 10.07
N GLU A 43 9.38 -5.38 11.19
CA GLU A 43 9.34 -6.74 11.75
C GLU A 43 7.90 -7.15 12.08
N ALA A 44 7.16 -6.31 12.81
CA ALA A 44 5.79 -6.61 13.21
C ALA A 44 4.82 -6.71 12.01
N TYR A 45 5.00 -5.89 10.96
CA TYR A 45 4.23 -6.06 9.73
C TYR A 45 4.66 -7.31 8.94
N GLY A 46 5.94 -7.70 8.99
CA GLY A 46 6.45 -8.95 8.44
C GLY A 46 5.76 -10.17 9.08
N GLU A 47 5.74 -10.22 10.41
CA GLU A 47 5.03 -11.24 11.18
C GLU A 47 3.54 -11.31 10.80
N ALA A 48 2.87 -10.16 10.64
CA ALA A 48 1.48 -10.12 10.20
C ALA A 48 1.28 -10.75 8.81
N ILE A 49 2.21 -10.53 7.88
CA ILE A 49 2.16 -11.09 6.52
C ILE A 49 2.43 -12.60 6.52
N GLU A 50 3.34 -13.08 7.36
CA GLU A 50 3.63 -14.52 7.51
C GLU A 50 2.43 -15.28 8.09
N LEU A 51 1.72 -14.68 9.05
CA LEU A 51 0.53 -15.24 9.67
C LEU A 51 -0.70 -15.16 8.76
N ASP A 52 -0.86 -14.08 8.00
CA ASP A 52 -1.96 -13.89 7.04
C ASP A 52 -1.52 -13.03 5.84
N GLY A 53 -1.09 -13.70 4.77
CA GLY A 53 -0.71 -13.07 3.51
C GLY A 53 -1.88 -12.56 2.65
N THR A 54 -3.13 -12.67 3.12
CA THR A 54 -4.32 -12.28 2.34
C THR A 54 -4.77 -10.85 2.57
N ASN A 55 -4.24 -10.19 3.60
CA ASN A 55 -4.68 -8.86 4.02
C ASN A 55 -3.72 -7.77 3.51
N MET A 56 -4.15 -7.01 2.50
CA MET A 56 -3.33 -5.95 1.91
C MET A 56 -2.94 -4.84 2.87
N SER A 57 -3.67 -4.65 3.99
CA SER A 57 -3.37 -3.57 4.93
C SER A 57 -1.99 -3.72 5.58
N PHE A 58 -1.48 -4.95 5.72
CA PHE A 58 -0.15 -5.18 6.29
C PHE A 58 0.96 -4.69 5.35
N LEU A 59 0.87 -5.04 4.07
CA LEU A 59 1.77 -4.56 3.01
C LEU A 59 1.68 -3.04 2.83
N SER A 60 0.45 -2.49 2.84
CA SER A 60 0.23 -1.04 2.76
C SER A 60 0.85 -0.29 3.95
N ASN A 61 0.78 -0.84 5.16
CA ASN A 61 1.41 -0.22 6.33
C ASN A 61 2.94 -0.36 6.30
N ARG A 62 3.46 -1.49 5.82
CA ARG A 62 4.91 -1.67 5.57
C ARG A 62 5.44 -0.68 4.53
N ALA A 63 4.68 -0.44 3.45
CA ALA A 63 4.98 0.59 2.46
C ALA A 63 5.04 2.00 3.08
N ALA A 64 4.16 2.31 4.04
CA ALA A 64 4.21 3.59 4.76
C ALA A 64 5.52 3.75 5.54
N VAL A 65 6.03 2.68 6.17
CA VAL A 65 7.34 2.71 6.85
C VAL A 65 8.45 3.04 5.85
N TYR A 66 8.50 2.36 4.70
CA TYR A 66 9.51 2.64 3.68
C TYR A 66 9.42 4.08 3.14
N PHE A 67 8.21 4.61 3.01
CA PHE A 67 8.01 6.02 2.63
C PHE A 67 8.63 6.99 3.66
N GLU A 68 8.40 6.76 4.96
CA GLU A 68 8.99 7.58 6.04
C GLU A 68 10.51 7.46 6.10
N GLN A 69 11.04 6.27 5.80
CA GLN A 69 12.49 6.04 5.65
C GLN A 69 13.07 6.62 4.35
N LYS A 70 12.26 7.29 3.50
CA LYS A 70 12.63 7.81 2.18
C LYS A 70 13.12 6.74 1.19
N LYS A 71 12.78 5.47 1.44
CA LYS A 71 13.04 4.33 0.54
C LYS A 71 11.87 4.22 -0.43
N TYR A 72 11.80 5.16 -1.37
CA TYR A 72 10.61 5.37 -2.21
C TYR A 72 10.34 4.22 -3.18
N GLU A 73 11.37 3.61 -3.74
CA GLU A 73 11.27 2.44 -4.61
C GLU A 73 10.69 1.25 -3.83
N ALA A 74 11.21 0.98 -2.63
CA ALA A 74 10.69 -0.08 -1.76
C ALA A 74 9.24 0.18 -1.35
N CYS A 75 8.87 1.43 -1.09
CA CYS A 75 7.48 1.82 -0.84
C CYS A 75 6.58 1.49 -2.04
N ILE A 76 7.01 1.79 -3.27
CA ILE A 76 6.24 1.53 -4.49
C ILE A 76 6.05 0.03 -4.68
N GLU A 77 7.11 -0.77 -4.54
CA GLU A 77 7.03 -2.23 -4.69
C GLU A 77 6.11 -2.88 -3.66
N GLU A 78 6.14 -2.43 -2.40
CA GLU A 78 5.21 -2.91 -1.38
C GLU A 78 3.76 -2.52 -1.65
N CYS A 79 3.51 -1.31 -2.15
CA CYS A 79 2.17 -0.92 -2.59
C CYS A 79 1.68 -1.77 -3.76
N LYS A 80 2.52 -2.08 -4.76
CA LYS A 80 2.16 -2.98 -5.88
C LYS A 80 1.74 -4.36 -5.37
N LYS A 81 2.53 -4.97 -4.48
CA LYS A 81 2.18 -6.24 -3.83
C LYS A 81 0.87 -6.12 -3.03
N ALA A 82 0.68 -5.02 -2.30
CA ALA A 82 -0.55 -4.78 -1.56
C ALA A 82 -1.77 -4.75 -2.49
N ILE A 83 -1.66 -4.10 -3.64
CA ILE A 83 -2.74 -4.03 -4.64
C ILE A 83 -3.03 -5.40 -5.22
N GLU A 84 -2.01 -6.19 -5.58
CA GLU A 84 -2.18 -7.56 -6.07
C GLU A 84 -2.92 -8.45 -5.06
N VAL A 85 -2.45 -8.47 -3.82
CA VAL A 85 -3.08 -9.19 -2.70
C VAL A 85 -4.51 -8.69 -2.47
N GLY A 86 -4.69 -7.37 -2.48
CA GLY A 86 -5.99 -6.73 -2.29
C GLY A 86 -7.00 -7.14 -3.34
N ARG A 87 -6.64 -7.11 -4.63
CA ARG A 87 -7.50 -7.54 -5.73
C ARG A 87 -7.87 -9.02 -5.61
N LYS A 88 -6.87 -9.88 -5.37
CA LYS A 88 -7.08 -11.33 -5.21
C LYS A 88 -8.05 -11.64 -4.05
N ASN A 89 -8.01 -10.83 -3.00
CA ASN A 89 -8.79 -11.03 -1.77
C ASN A 89 -9.97 -10.04 -1.62
N ARG A 90 -10.40 -9.40 -2.72
CA ARG A 90 -11.58 -8.51 -2.77
C ARG A 90 -11.55 -7.38 -1.74
N ALA A 91 -10.37 -6.79 -1.52
CA ALA A 91 -10.22 -5.59 -0.71
C ALA A 91 -11.03 -4.41 -1.29
N GLY A 92 -11.37 -3.47 -0.41
CA GLY A 92 -12.18 -2.31 -0.81
C GLY A 92 -11.43 -1.38 -1.75
N PHE A 93 -12.16 -0.74 -2.67
CA PHE A 93 -11.61 0.22 -3.63
C PHE A 93 -10.84 1.36 -2.94
N VAL A 94 -11.30 1.80 -1.75
CA VAL A 94 -10.62 2.83 -0.95
C VAL A 94 -9.22 2.41 -0.52
N ASP A 95 -9.01 1.15 -0.15
CA ASP A 95 -7.69 0.68 0.29
C ASP A 95 -6.70 0.57 -0.88
N ILE A 96 -7.20 0.17 -2.05
CA ILE A 96 -6.43 0.15 -3.29
C ILE A 96 -6.10 1.57 -3.75
N GLY A 97 -7.07 2.49 -3.71
CA GLY A 97 -6.86 3.90 -4.00
C GLY A 97 -5.80 4.54 -3.10
N LYS A 98 -5.81 4.23 -1.79
CA LYS A 98 -4.77 4.69 -0.84
C LYS A 98 -3.38 4.16 -1.20
N ALA A 99 -3.26 2.91 -1.64
CA ALA A 99 -1.99 2.33 -2.06
C ALA A 99 -1.43 3.07 -3.29
N TYR A 100 -2.26 3.30 -4.31
CA TYR A 100 -1.89 4.11 -5.47
C TYR A 100 -1.52 5.56 -5.09
N SER A 101 -2.29 6.21 -4.22
CA SER A 101 -1.95 7.56 -3.73
C SER A 101 -0.59 7.60 -3.03
N ARG A 102 -0.19 6.54 -2.33
CA ARG A 102 1.15 6.46 -1.72
C ARG A 102 2.24 6.28 -2.78
N MET A 103 2.00 5.46 -3.81
CA MET A 103 2.93 5.31 -4.94
C MET A 103 3.13 6.63 -5.68
N ALA A 104 2.06 7.39 -5.90
CA ALA A 104 2.13 8.74 -6.47
C ALA A 104 2.99 9.68 -5.61
N LYS A 105 2.75 9.72 -4.29
CA LYS A 105 3.56 10.53 -3.37
C LYS A 105 5.03 10.15 -3.39
N ALA A 106 5.34 8.84 -3.46
CA ALA A 106 6.72 8.35 -3.57
C ALA A 106 7.37 8.81 -4.88
N SER A 107 6.64 8.69 -6.00
CA SER A 107 7.13 9.11 -7.32
C SER A 107 7.39 10.62 -7.39
N ILE A 108 6.52 11.45 -6.80
CA ILE A 108 6.75 12.90 -6.64
C ILE A 108 8.05 13.17 -5.87
N LYS A 109 8.31 12.42 -4.79
CA LYS A 109 9.53 12.59 -3.99
C LYS A 109 10.80 12.14 -4.72
N MET A 110 10.67 11.23 -5.67
CA MET A 110 11.75 10.82 -6.57
C MET A 110 11.93 11.78 -7.76
N GLY A 111 11.03 12.74 -7.95
CA GLY A 111 11.04 13.65 -9.09
C GLY A 111 10.41 13.09 -10.38
N ASP A 112 9.82 11.89 -10.32
CA ASP A 112 9.15 11.24 -11.44
C ASP A 112 7.68 11.69 -11.47
N LYS A 113 7.44 12.81 -12.14
CA LYS A 113 6.12 13.45 -12.21
C LYS A 113 5.17 12.70 -13.13
N GLU A 114 5.70 12.12 -14.21
CA GLU A 114 4.95 11.31 -15.17
C GLU A 114 4.37 10.07 -14.47
N GLN A 115 5.21 9.33 -13.74
CA GLN A 115 4.76 8.16 -12.99
C GLN A 115 3.81 8.54 -11.86
N ALA A 116 4.02 9.69 -11.21
CA ALA A 116 3.10 10.21 -10.20
C ALA A 116 1.70 10.50 -10.77
N VAL A 117 1.59 11.05 -11.98
CA VAL A 117 0.32 11.29 -12.67
C VAL A 117 -0.40 9.98 -12.91
N GLU A 118 0.28 8.97 -13.46
CA GLU A 118 -0.30 7.64 -13.72
C GLU A 118 -0.87 7.02 -12.42
N TYR A 119 -0.11 7.06 -11.33
CA TYR A 119 -0.58 6.53 -10.06
C TYR A 119 -1.73 7.33 -9.45
N LEU A 120 -1.78 8.66 -9.65
CA LEU A 120 -2.94 9.44 -9.23
C LEU A 120 -4.19 9.16 -10.06
N GLU A 121 -4.04 8.93 -11.36
CA GLU A 121 -5.14 8.54 -12.24
C GLU A 121 -5.72 7.18 -11.81
N ASN A 122 -4.85 6.21 -11.55
CA ASN A 122 -5.26 4.93 -10.96
C ASN A 122 -5.92 5.11 -9.59
N ALA A 123 -5.37 5.95 -8.71
CA ALA A 123 -6.00 6.27 -7.42
C ALA A 123 -7.39 6.92 -7.60
N GLN A 124 -7.55 7.79 -8.59
CA GLN A 124 -8.81 8.46 -8.91
C GLN A 124 -9.86 7.49 -9.46
N MET A 125 -9.47 6.48 -10.23
CA MET A 125 -10.39 5.44 -10.71
C MET A 125 -10.94 4.60 -9.56
N GLU A 126 -10.11 4.31 -8.55
CA GLU A 126 -10.50 3.51 -7.38
C GLU A 126 -11.26 4.32 -6.33
N MET A 127 -10.79 5.54 -6.07
CA MET A 127 -11.33 6.43 -5.06
C MET A 127 -11.32 7.87 -5.59
N PRO A 128 -12.39 8.28 -6.28
CA PRO A 128 -12.49 9.63 -6.83
C PRO A 128 -12.45 10.68 -5.72
N THR A 129 -11.49 11.60 -5.78
CA THR A 129 -11.41 12.74 -4.86
C THR A 129 -11.06 14.03 -5.59
N LYS A 130 -11.54 15.17 -5.06
CA LYS A 130 -11.15 16.49 -5.56
C LYS A 130 -9.68 16.81 -5.33
N GLU A 131 -9.04 16.16 -4.37
CA GLU A 131 -7.60 16.28 -4.15
C GLU A 131 -6.82 15.64 -5.30
N ASN A 132 -7.12 14.38 -5.65
CA ASN A 132 -6.47 13.68 -6.76
C ASN A 132 -6.69 14.43 -8.08
N GLU A 133 -7.93 14.85 -8.38
CA GLU A 133 -8.26 15.61 -9.60
C GLU A 133 -7.40 16.88 -9.73
N ARG A 134 -7.23 17.63 -8.63
CA ARG A 134 -6.39 18.85 -8.61
C ARG A 134 -4.92 18.52 -8.81
N MET A 135 -4.41 17.52 -8.11
CA MET A 135 -3.00 17.13 -8.18
C MET A 135 -2.61 16.64 -9.58
N ILE A 136 -3.47 15.82 -10.21
CA ILE A 136 -3.29 15.35 -11.59
C ILE A 136 -3.11 16.54 -12.53
N ARG A 137 -4.03 17.52 -12.48
CA ARG A 137 -3.97 18.70 -13.35
C ARG A 137 -2.70 19.53 -13.14
N THR A 138 -2.30 19.73 -11.88
CA THR A 138 -1.08 20.47 -11.54
C THR A 138 0.15 19.78 -12.10
N LEU A 139 0.32 18.47 -11.85
CA LEU A 139 1.49 17.73 -12.31
C LEU A 139 1.53 17.61 -13.83
N GLN A 140 0.39 17.40 -14.49
CA GLN A 140 0.32 17.37 -15.95
C GLN A 140 0.75 18.71 -16.58
N LEU A 141 0.39 19.84 -15.96
CA LEU A 141 0.83 21.15 -16.42
C LEU A 141 2.34 21.32 -16.25
N ASP A 142 2.89 20.88 -15.13
CA ASP A 142 4.34 20.97 -14.86
C ASP A 142 5.14 20.10 -15.84
N VAL A 143 4.72 18.86 -16.07
CA VAL A 143 5.33 17.97 -17.07
C VAL A 143 5.33 18.60 -18.45
N ARG A 144 4.21 19.22 -18.87
CA ARG A 144 4.13 19.92 -20.18
C ARG A 144 5.08 21.11 -20.27
N LYS A 145 5.21 21.89 -19.19
CA LYS A 145 6.14 23.05 -19.15
C LYS A 145 7.60 22.60 -19.22
N GLU A 146 7.95 21.55 -18.48
CA GLU A 146 9.31 20.99 -18.49
C GLU A 146 9.65 20.38 -19.84
N ALA A 147 8.70 19.68 -20.48
CA ALA A 147 8.86 19.21 -21.83
C ALA A 147 9.08 20.37 -22.81
N ALA A 148 8.24 21.41 -22.76
CA ALA A 148 8.37 22.57 -23.64
C ALA A 148 9.71 23.31 -23.46
N ALA A 149 10.19 23.47 -22.23
CA ALA A 149 11.47 24.12 -21.95
C ALA A 149 12.65 23.37 -22.61
N LYS A 150 12.63 22.03 -22.61
CA LYS A 150 13.67 21.21 -23.27
C LYS A 150 13.74 21.37 -24.79
N TYR A 151 12.71 21.90 -25.44
CA TYR A 151 12.68 22.14 -26.90
C TYR A 151 13.06 23.58 -27.30
N VAL A 152 13.27 24.46 -26.33
CA VAL A 152 13.61 25.88 -26.55
C VAL A 152 15.12 26.16 -26.36
N ASP A 153 15.86 25.20 -25.80
CA ASP A 153 17.34 25.18 -25.69
C ASP A 153 17.98 24.40 -26.87
#